data_AF-A0A3S3JP80-F1
#
_entry.id   AF-A0A3S3JP80-F1
#
_cell.length_a   1.000
_cell.length_b   1.000
_cell.length_c   1.000
_cell.angle_alpha   90.00
_cell.angle_beta   90.00
_cell.angle_gamma   90.00
#
_symmetry.space_group_name_H-M   'P 1'
#
loop_
_entity.id
_entity.type
_entity.pdbx_description
1 polymer ?
#
loop_
_entity_poly.entity_id
_entity_poly.type
_entity_poly.pdbx_seq_one_letter_code
_entity_poly.pdbx_strand_id
1 'polypeptide(L)'
;MAHDPIDTLGKATRHNMLVKAECSCGNVRYCRSADLMMVYGGGADPLKLKFDCSRCKPTVKITLLEVHPEHLPKRLMIHKPMKIDGKIHWTTERFRG
;
A
#
# COMPACT_ATOMS: atom_id res chain seq x y z
N MET A 1 4.53 -10.82 24.75
CA MET A 1 3.79 -9.58 24.44
C MET A 1 3.01 -9.85 23.18
N ALA A 2 1.67 -9.89 23.23
CA ALA A 2 0.88 -10.03 22.01
C ALA A 2 1.09 -8.76 21.19
N HIS A 3 1.71 -8.88 20.00
CA HIS A 3 1.80 -7.76 19.09
C HIS A 3 0.38 -7.35 18.73
N ASP A 4 0.00 -6.10 19.02
CA ASP A 4 -1.29 -5.57 18.61
C ASP A 4 -1.47 -5.76 17.10
N PRO A 5 -2.62 -6.29 16.64
CA PRO A 5 -2.84 -6.51 15.22
C PRO A 5 -2.82 -5.19 14.46
N ILE A 6 -2.13 -5.18 13.32
CA ILE A 6 -2.11 -4.06 12.38
C ILE A 6 -3.39 -4.08 11.54
N ASP A 7 -4.46 -3.56 12.12
CA ASP A 7 -5.82 -3.51 11.57
C ASP A 7 -6.18 -2.17 10.90
N THR A 8 -5.28 -1.19 10.95
CA THR A 8 -5.52 0.18 10.46
C THR A 8 -4.29 0.74 9.76
N LEU A 9 -4.50 1.62 8.78
CA LEU A 9 -3.43 2.34 8.09
C LEU A 9 -2.59 3.19 9.04
N GLY A 10 -3.20 3.74 10.09
CA GLY A 10 -2.48 4.50 11.12
C GLY A 10 -1.49 3.63 11.89
N LYS A 11 -1.88 2.41 12.30
CA LYS A 11 -0.94 1.45 12.91
C LYS A 11 0.14 1.03 11.90
N ALA A 12 -0.25 0.67 10.68
CA ALA A 12 0.70 0.26 9.62
C ALA A 12 1.76 1.35 9.34
N THR A 13 1.34 2.63 9.37
CA THR A 13 2.24 3.78 9.17
C THR A 13 3.25 3.93 10.30
N ARG A 14 2.84 3.74 11.55
CA ARG A 14 3.77 3.79 12.71
C ARG A 14 4.86 2.71 12.65
N HIS A 15 4.55 1.58 11.99
CA HIS A 15 5.49 0.48 11.76
C HIS A 15 6.20 0.56 10.39
N ASN A 16 6.08 1.69 9.67
CA ASN A 16 6.69 1.91 8.36
C ASN A 16 6.36 0.80 7.33
N MET A 17 5.14 0.26 7.35
CA MET A 17 4.77 -0.87 6.49
C MET A 17 4.45 -0.46 5.05
N LEU A 18 4.65 -1.39 4.12
CA LEU A 18 4.13 -1.31 2.76
C LEU A 18 2.84 -2.11 2.62
N VAL A 19 1.94 -1.61 1.78
CA VAL A 19 0.76 -2.34 1.30
C VAL A 19 1.08 -2.88 -0.09
N LYS A 20 1.11 -4.21 -0.24
CA LYS A 20 1.24 -4.89 -1.53
C LYS A 20 -0.16 -5.25 -2.03
N ALA A 21 -0.52 -4.77 -3.20
CA ALA A 21 -1.72 -5.12 -3.93
C ALA A 21 -1.34 -5.99 -5.13
N GLU A 22 -1.78 -7.26 -5.11
CA GLU A 22 -1.44 -8.27 -6.11
C GLU A 22 -2.70 -8.75 -6.84
N CYS A 23 -2.70 -8.54 -8.14
CA CYS A 23 -3.75 -9.00 -9.03
C CYS A 23 -3.42 -10.39 -9.57
N SER A 24 -4.44 -11.23 -9.79
CA SER A 24 -4.28 -12.60 -10.30
C SER A 24 -3.58 -12.70 -11.67
N CYS A 25 -3.56 -11.62 -12.46
CA CYS A 25 -2.81 -11.55 -13.71
C CYS A 25 -1.31 -11.24 -13.54
N GLY A 26 -0.79 -11.27 -12.32
CA GLY A 26 0.60 -10.95 -12.00
C GLY A 26 0.93 -9.45 -11.92
N ASN A 27 -0.07 -8.56 -11.99
CA ASN A 27 0.18 -7.12 -11.77
C ASN A 27 0.32 -6.85 -10.27
N VAL A 28 1.45 -6.31 -9.86
CA VAL A 28 1.77 -6.03 -8.45
C VAL A 28 2.04 -4.55 -8.27
N ARG A 29 1.43 -3.97 -7.24
CA ARG A 29 1.69 -2.59 -6.79
C ARG A 29 2.07 -2.57 -5.33
N TYR A 30 3.03 -1.72 -5.00
CA TYR A 30 3.43 -1.44 -3.63
C TYR A 30 3.07 0.00 -3.32
N CYS A 31 2.46 0.25 -2.18
CA CYS A 31 2.12 1.58 -1.70
C CYS A 31 2.68 1.74 -0.29
N ARG A 32 3.13 2.93 0.10
CA ARG A 32 3.42 3.20 1.51
C ARG A 32 2.10 3.32 2.27
N SER A 33 2.04 2.73 3.45
CA SER A 33 0.92 2.91 4.38
C SER A 33 0.64 4.40 4.67
N ALA A 34 1.71 5.20 4.81
CA ALA A 34 1.61 6.65 5.00
C ALA A 34 0.88 7.36 3.86
N ASP A 35 1.21 7.06 2.60
CA ASP A 35 0.56 7.71 1.45
C ASP A 35 -0.92 7.31 1.37
N LEU A 36 -1.24 6.04 1.62
CA LEU A 36 -2.61 5.56 1.66
C LEU A 36 -3.39 6.21 2.81
N MET A 37 -2.78 6.38 3.98
CA MET A 37 -3.39 7.05 5.12
C MET A 37 -3.81 8.49 4.77
N MET A 38 -3.00 9.22 4.02
CA MET A 38 -3.32 10.59 3.60
C MET A 38 -4.56 10.67 2.69
N VAL A 39 -4.90 9.59 2.00
CA VAL A 39 -6.00 9.56 1.03
C VAL A 39 -7.25 8.88 1.59
N TYR A 40 -7.09 7.78 2.32
CA TYR A 40 -8.17 6.94 2.85
C TYR A 40 -8.44 7.15 4.34
N GLY A 41 -7.55 7.84 5.07
CA GLY A 41 -7.66 8.08 6.50
C GLY A 41 -6.98 7.01 7.36
N GLY A 42 -6.52 7.41 8.55
CA GLY A 42 -5.76 6.53 9.45
C GLY A 42 -6.56 5.38 10.06
N GLY A 43 -7.89 5.52 10.18
CA GLY A 43 -8.77 4.46 10.70
C GLY A 43 -9.18 3.42 9.65
N ALA A 44 -8.78 3.58 8.38
CA ALA A 44 -9.13 2.63 7.35
C ALA A 44 -8.37 1.31 7.51
N ASP A 45 -9.07 0.20 7.30
CA ASP A 45 -8.51 -1.14 7.31
C ASP A 45 -7.70 -1.36 6.01
N PRO A 46 -6.37 -1.56 6.09
CA PRO A 46 -5.52 -1.68 4.92
C PRO A 46 -5.90 -2.88 4.04
N LEU A 47 -6.42 -3.95 4.62
CA LEU A 47 -6.76 -5.19 3.90
C LEU A 47 -8.12 -5.11 3.19
N LYS A 48 -8.93 -4.08 3.49
CA LYS A 48 -10.23 -3.85 2.87
C LYS A 48 -10.23 -2.71 1.84
N LEU A 49 -9.07 -2.11 1.57
CA LEU A 49 -8.95 -1.10 0.52
C LEU A 49 -9.35 -1.68 -0.84
N LYS A 50 -10.02 -0.89 -1.67
CA LYS A 50 -10.45 -1.34 -3.00
C LYS A 50 -9.41 -0.91 -4.03
N PHE A 51 -8.64 -1.86 -4.54
CA PHE A 51 -7.72 -1.66 -5.65
C PHE A 51 -8.27 -2.30 -6.91
N ASP A 52 -8.27 -1.56 -8.01
CA ASP A 52 -8.64 -2.08 -9.32
C ASP A 52 -7.40 -2.32 -10.20
N CYS A 53 -7.38 -3.47 -10.88
CA CYS A 53 -6.40 -3.72 -11.94
C CYS A 53 -6.95 -3.24 -13.28
N SER A 54 -6.26 -2.27 -13.90
CA SER A 54 -6.63 -1.75 -15.23
C SER A 54 -6.53 -2.78 -16.35
N ARG A 55 -5.83 -3.91 -16.13
CA ARG A 55 -5.60 -4.94 -17.16
C ARG A 55 -6.74 -5.95 -17.29
N CYS A 56 -7.36 -6.36 -16.19
CA CYS A 56 -8.26 -7.52 -16.19
C CYS A 56 -9.39 -7.49 -15.15
N LYS A 57 -9.53 -6.40 -14.39
CA LYS A 57 -10.55 -6.19 -13.35
C LYS A 57 -10.89 -7.43 -12.45
N PRO A 58 -9.94 -8.23 -11.95
CA PRO A 58 -10.24 -9.34 -11.05
C PRO A 58 -10.09 -8.92 -9.58
N THR A 59 -10.34 -9.85 -8.66
CA THR A 59 -10.06 -9.68 -7.23
C THR A 59 -8.57 -9.41 -7.00
N VAL A 60 -8.24 -8.33 -6.28
CA VAL A 60 -6.88 -7.99 -5.87
C VAL A 60 -6.65 -8.45 -4.43
N LYS A 61 -5.60 -9.24 -4.22
CA LYS A 61 -5.15 -9.64 -2.89
C LYS A 61 -4.30 -8.53 -2.28
N ILE A 62 -4.58 -8.18 -1.03
CA ILE A 62 -3.83 -7.16 -0.29
C ILE A 62 -3.08 -7.82 0.86
N THR A 63 -1.81 -7.46 1.01
CA THR A 63 -0.96 -7.91 2.11
C THR A 63 -0.16 -6.74 2.68
N LEU A 64 0.01 -6.72 4.00
CA LEU A 64 0.95 -5.82 4.66
C LEU A 64 2.34 -6.45 4.71
N LEU A 65 3.36 -5.65 4.42
CA LEU A 65 4.76 -6.06 4.44
C LEU A 65 5.54 -5.13 5.37
N GLU A 66 6.31 -5.73 6.27
CA GLU A 66 7.35 -5.00 7.00
C GLU A 66 8.50 -4.64 6.05
N VAL A 67 9.01 -3.42 6.21
CA VAL A 67 10.16 -2.94 5.44
C VAL A 67 11.43 -3.44 6.13
N HIS A 68 11.98 -4.53 5.60
CA HIS A 68 13.33 -4.97 5.90
C HIS A 68 14.21 -4.61 4.71
N PRO A 69 15.11 -3.61 4.82
CA PRO A 69 15.89 -3.08 3.68
C PRO A 69 16.64 -4.14 2.87
N GLU A 70 17.07 -5.22 3.53
CA GLU A 70 17.81 -6.33 2.91
C GLU A 70 16.95 -7.24 2.04
N HIS A 71 15.64 -7.31 2.31
CA HIS A 71 14.70 -8.20 1.64
C HIS A 71 13.88 -7.50 0.55
N LEU A 72 14.00 -6.16 0.45
CA LEU A 72 13.30 -5.40 -0.57
C LEU A 72 14.12 -5.32 -1.87
N PRO A 73 13.46 -5.38 -3.04
CA PRO A 73 14.13 -5.16 -4.30
C PRO A 73 14.83 -3.80 -4.33
N LYS A 74 16.11 -3.76 -4.73
CA LYS A 74 16.92 -2.51 -4.83
C LYS A 74 16.28 -1.39 -5.68
N ARG A 75 15.33 -1.73 -6.56
CA ARG A 75 14.62 -0.79 -7.45
C ARG A 75 13.11 -0.90 -7.29
N LEU A 76 12.63 -1.14 -6.07
CA LEU A 76 11.20 -1.20 -5.79
C LEU A 76 10.53 0.12 -6.19
N MET A 77 9.44 0.02 -6.96
CA MET A 77 8.61 1.16 -7.34
C MET A 77 7.40 1.26 -6.41
N ILE A 78 7.24 2.40 -5.77
CA ILE A 78 6.07 2.76 -4.97
C ILE A 78 5.06 3.47 -5.85
N HIS A 79 3.80 3.07 -5.73
CA HIS A 79 2.65 3.74 -6.29
C HIS A 79 2.08 4.65 -5.21
N LYS A 80 2.18 5.96 -5.43
CA LYS A 80 1.80 6.99 -4.48
C LYS A 80 0.46 7.59 -4.89
N PRO A 81 -0.62 7.35 -4.13
CA PRO A 81 -1.86 8.09 -4.32
C PRO A 81 -1.74 9.48 -3.69
N MET A 82 -2.30 10.47 -4.36
CA MET A 82 -2.41 11.84 -3.88
C MET A 82 -3.82 12.34 -4.12
N LYS A 83 -4.41 13.03 -3.13
CA LYS A 83 -5.71 13.66 -3.29
C LYS A 83 -5.52 15.08 -3.79
N ILE A 84 -5.93 15.35 -5.03
CA ILE A 84 -5.84 16.68 -5.68
C ILE A 84 -7.24 17.00 -6.18
N ASP A 85 -7.78 18.16 -5.79
CA ASP A 85 -9.12 18.62 -6.18
C ASP A 85 -10.24 17.56 -5.96
N GLY A 86 -10.15 16.84 -4.84
CA GLY A 86 -11.10 15.79 -4.48
C GLY A 86 -10.94 14.46 -5.23
N LYS A 87 -10.04 14.37 -6.21
CA LYS A 87 -9.74 13.16 -6.99
C LYS A 87 -8.44 12.51 -6.54
N ILE A 88 -8.36 11.20 -6.68
CA ILE A 88 -7.13 10.44 -6.38
C ILE A 88 -6.30 10.33 -7.66
N HIS A 89 -5.13 10.97 -7.63
CA HIS A 89 -4.11 10.88 -8.67
C HIS A 89 -3.01 9.92 -8.22
N TRP A 90 -2.59 9.04 -9.13
CA TRP A 90 -1.54 8.05 -8.85
C TRP A 90 -0.26 8.42 -9.57
N THR A 91 0.83 8.50 -8.83
CA THR A 91 2.18 8.63 -9.38
C THR A 91 3.04 7.44 -8.96
N THR A 92 4.20 7.30 -9.59
CA THR A 92 5.18 6.28 -9.20
C THR A 92 6.51 6.93 -8.82
N GLU A 93 7.12 6.42 -7.78
CA GLU A 93 8.45 6.85 -7.33
C GLU A 93 9.28 5.65 -6.91
N ARG A 94 10.60 5.79 -6.90
CA ARG A 94 11.48 4.75 -6.35
C ARG A 94 11.36 4.73 -4.83
N PHE A 95 11.26 3.54 -4.25
CA PHE A 95 11.34 3.39 -2.81
C PHE A 95 12.69 3.88 -2.33
N ARG A 96 12.66 4.83 -1.38
CA ARG A 96 13.81 5.29 -0.61
C ARG A 96 13.49 4.89 0.83
N GLY A 97 14.04 3.76 1.25
CA GLY A 97 13.92 3.24 2.62
C GLY A 97 14.79 4.02 3.59
#